data_AF-A0A225DQ74-F1
#
_entry.id   AF-A0A225DQ74-F1
#
_cell.length_a   1.000
_cell.length_b   1.000
_cell.length_c   1.000
_cell.angle_alpha   90.00
_cell.angle_beta   90.00
_cell.angle_gamma   90.00
#
_symmetry.space_group_name_H-M   'P 1'
#
loop_
_entity.id
_entity.type
_entity.pdbx_description
1 polymer ?
#
loop_
_entity_poly.entity_id
_entity_poly.type
_entity_poly.pdbx_seq_one_letter_code
_entity_poly.pdbx_strand_id
1 'polypeptide(L)'
;MLLNRKRRRRGVTLVEVLVAMFVMALGMVALLTLFPLGAMQIGQALRDDRTGQVATQADKFMRDYWRNRINVSNNNTTLTDATATATMSAGRVTAINVSVAGSGYSIASPPNVFITGGGGSGATAVATVSPVYVSPTQVIGSILSVAMTSQGSGYTSTPNVSFGYRDPNLDAMDNPIYPPSSNALVAGASPVFWPPAGSVTTNEPSYPVLIDILGSQPRVGTNDRFWTAFGSFFPLTPVPNYYFPRRDLALSISAPNSNSSRLQTSSLLDDWTFDTNGAPIATVTSATSSILERQGKYNWAAVLQRPLASTKSVATLKILMFDGRVPFVAGSPGLGTSDEVMVQGSVAIGSRSISVTLPLPGPSQSPLVRRGGWLMDGTIDPVTTPTNPIRNANFYRITGVTEGATTVVGGVTLVNYSLDLDQPIKQTTAPVPAMAGTYTAQLYFFNGLIEVFERKTLQANVHPWLGE
;
A
#
# COMPACT_ATOMS: atom_id res chain seq x y z
N MET A 1 33.90 42.32 -83.18
CA MET A 1 32.74 42.92 -82.49
C MET A 1 32.19 41.90 -81.51
N LEU A 2 32.52 41.99 -80.21
CA LEU A 2 31.86 41.24 -79.11
C LEU A 2 32.35 41.85 -77.79
N LEU A 3 31.69 42.93 -77.33
CA LEU A 3 31.93 43.52 -76.01
C LEU A 3 31.42 42.57 -74.92
N ASN A 4 32.33 42.04 -74.11
CA ASN A 4 32.02 41.28 -72.91
C ASN A 4 31.40 42.22 -71.85
N ARG A 5 30.07 42.36 -71.89
CA ARG A 5 29.29 43.18 -70.95
C ARG A 5 29.35 42.51 -69.57
N LYS A 6 30.29 42.94 -68.71
CA LYS A 6 30.31 42.59 -67.27
C LYS A 6 28.96 43.01 -66.67
N ARG A 7 28.03 42.06 -66.49
CA ARG A 7 26.80 42.24 -65.70
C ARG A 7 27.22 42.60 -64.27
N ARG A 8 27.13 43.88 -63.89
CA ARG A 8 27.15 44.29 -62.48
C ARG A 8 25.98 43.58 -61.79
N ARG A 9 26.28 42.65 -60.89
CA ARG A 9 25.27 42.07 -59.99
C ARG A 9 24.69 43.23 -59.17
N ARG A 10 23.37 43.39 -59.18
CA ARG A 10 22.69 44.41 -58.36
C ARG A 10 23.01 44.11 -56.90
N GLY A 11 23.48 45.10 -56.15
CA GLY A 11 23.72 44.94 -54.71
C GLY A 11 22.41 44.65 -53.98
N VAL A 12 22.47 43.78 -52.97
CA VAL A 12 21.34 43.45 -52.08
C VAL A 12 20.96 44.73 -51.32
N THR A 13 19.66 45.00 -51.20
CA THR A 13 19.19 46.23 -50.54
C THR A 13 19.31 46.11 -49.02
N LEU A 14 19.52 47.23 -48.31
CA LEU A 14 19.63 47.22 -46.84
C LEU A 14 18.37 46.64 -46.18
N VAL A 15 17.21 46.86 -46.78
CA VAL A 15 15.91 46.28 -46.36
C VAL A 15 15.92 44.75 -46.45
N GLU A 16 16.45 44.19 -47.52
CA GLU A 16 16.49 42.74 -47.76
C GLU A 16 17.41 42.04 -46.74
N VAL A 17 18.53 42.67 -46.37
CA VAL A 17 19.41 42.19 -45.29
C VAL A 17 18.72 42.28 -43.92
N LEU A 18 18.00 43.36 -43.65
CA LEU A 18 17.32 43.57 -42.36
C LEU A 18 16.16 42.58 -42.18
N VAL A 19 15.38 42.33 -43.23
CA VAL A 19 14.33 41.31 -43.24
C VAL A 19 14.94 39.92 -43.04
N ALA A 20 16.07 39.60 -43.69
CA ALA A 20 16.75 38.32 -43.49
C ALA A 20 17.21 38.12 -42.04
N MET A 21 17.81 39.12 -41.40
CA MET A 21 18.22 39.05 -40.00
C MET A 21 17.00 38.96 -39.05
N PHE A 22 15.91 39.67 -39.34
CA PHE A 22 14.68 39.60 -38.55
C PHE A 22 14.04 38.21 -38.61
N VAL A 23 13.93 37.62 -39.80
CA VAL A 23 13.41 36.26 -39.99
C VAL A 23 14.32 35.23 -39.32
N MET A 24 15.64 35.39 -39.42
CA MET A 24 16.59 34.52 -38.73
C MET A 24 16.48 34.63 -37.21
N ALA A 25 16.31 35.84 -36.67
CA ALA A 25 16.14 36.07 -35.24
C ALA A 25 14.84 35.44 -34.71
N LEU A 26 13.72 35.60 -35.43
CA LEU A 26 12.46 34.92 -35.09
C LEU A 26 12.59 33.39 -35.17
N GLY A 27 13.29 32.87 -36.19
CA GLY A 27 13.57 31.44 -36.33
C GLY A 27 14.39 30.88 -35.16
N MET A 28 15.41 31.62 -34.70
CA MET A 28 16.22 31.21 -33.54
C MET A 28 15.44 31.26 -32.23
N VAL A 29 14.58 32.27 -32.03
CA VAL A 29 13.69 32.33 -30.85
C VAL A 29 12.73 31.13 -30.81
N ALA A 30 12.19 30.72 -31.97
CA ALA A 30 11.34 29.54 -32.07
C ALA A 30 12.09 28.23 -31.76
N LEU A 31 13.37 28.11 -32.13
CA LEU A 31 14.18 26.92 -31.79
C LEU A 31 14.55 26.87 -30.29
N LEU A 32 14.77 28.02 -29.67
CA LEU A 32 15.09 28.10 -28.23
C LEU A 32 13.95 27.61 -27.35
N THR A 33 12.68 27.77 -27.76
CA THR A 33 11.53 27.25 -27.00
C THR A 33 11.32 25.74 -27.19
N LEU A 34 11.84 25.16 -28.27
CA LEU A 34 11.74 23.72 -28.53
C LEU A 34 12.63 22.89 -27.61
N PHE A 35 13.80 23.41 -27.21
CA PHE A 35 14.74 22.68 -26.36
C PHE A 35 14.18 22.35 -24.96
N PRO A 36 13.58 23.31 -24.20
CA PRO A 36 12.92 23.01 -22.94
C PRO A 36 11.78 21.98 -23.10
N LEU A 37 10.98 22.09 -24.17
CA LEU A 37 9.90 21.15 -24.44
C LEU A 37 10.42 19.74 -24.72
N GLY A 38 11.48 19.62 -25.53
CA GLY A 38 12.15 18.34 -25.79
C GLY A 38 12.73 17.73 -24.51
N ALA A 39 13.39 18.54 -23.67
CA ALA A 39 13.93 18.09 -22.39
C ALA A 39 12.82 17.60 -21.43
N MET A 40 11.68 18.29 -21.37
CA MET A 40 10.52 17.85 -20.58
C MET A 40 9.93 16.52 -21.07
N GLN A 41 9.78 16.35 -22.39
CA GLN A 41 9.28 15.10 -22.98
C GLN A 41 10.22 13.93 -22.73
N ILE A 42 11.53 14.13 -22.85
CA ILE A 42 12.53 13.09 -22.54
C ILE A 42 12.46 12.72 -21.05
N GLY A 43 12.34 13.72 -20.17
CA GLY A 43 12.18 13.47 -18.73
C GLY A 43 10.93 12.66 -18.39
N GLN A 44 9.79 12.96 -19.04
CA GLN A 44 8.56 12.18 -18.90
C GLN A 44 8.73 10.75 -19.44
N ALA A 45 9.32 10.59 -20.63
CA ALA A 45 9.55 9.28 -21.23
C ALA A 45 10.46 8.38 -20.37
N LEU A 46 11.53 8.94 -19.79
CA LEU A 46 12.39 8.21 -18.86
C LEU A 46 11.64 7.80 -17.59
N ARG A 47 10.79 8.68 -17.06
CA ARG A 47 9.95 8.40 -15.89
C ARG A 47 8.96 7.28 -16.18
N ASP A 48 8.33 7.30 -17.36
CA ASP A 48 7.37 6.29 -17.80
C ASP A 48 8.04 4.92 -18.03
N ASP A 49 9.24 4.88 -18.62
CA ASP A 49 10.02 3.65 -18.78
C ASP A 49 10.39 3.03 -17.43
N ARG A 50 10.95 3.84 -16.51
CA ARG A 50 11.37 3.37 -15.18
C ARG A 50 10.19 2.89 -14.33
N THR A 51 9.07 3.63 -14.37
CA THR A 51 7.86 3.21 -13.66
C THR A 51 7.27 1.93 -14.24
N GLY A 52 7.29 1.76 -15.56
CA GLY A 52 6.90 0.52 -16.23
C GLY A 52 7.76 -0.68 -15.82
N GLN A 53 9.09 -0.50 -15.73
CA GLN A 53 10.03 -1.54 -15.30
C GLN A 53 9.76 -1.98 -13.86
N VAL A 54 9.68 -1.04 -12.91
CA VAL A 54 9.41 -1.36 -11.50
C VAL A 54 8.04 -1.99 -11.33
N ALA A 55 7.02 -1.46 -12.00
CA ALA A 55 5.68 -2.02 -11.90
C ALA A 55 5.61 -3.46 -12.44
N THR A 56 6.47 -3.82 -13.40
CA THR A 56 6.56 -5.19 -13.91
C THR A 56 7.31 -6.10 -12.95
N GLN A 57 8.40 -5.61 -12.33
CA GLN A 57 9.12 -6.33 -11.28
C GLN A 57 8.22 -6.61 -10.07
N ALA A 58 7.50 -5.60 -9.59
CA ALA A 58 6.55 -5.69 -8.49
C ALA A 58 5.41 -6.68 -8.79
N ASP A 59 4.84 -6.67 -10.00
CA ASP A 59 3.78 -7.61 -10.38
C ASP A 59 4.26 -9.06 -10.36
N LYS A 60 5.42 -9.35 -10.98
CA LYS A 60 6.01 -10.69 -10.98
C LYS A 60 6.31 -11.17 -9.56
N PHE A 61 6.87 -10.28 -8.75
CA PHE A 61 7.20 -10.57 -7.37
C PHE A 61 5.94 -10.86 -6.54
N MET A 62 4.89 -10.05 -6.65
CA MET A 62 3.62 -10.28 -5.94
C MET A 62 2.89 -11.54 -6.41
N ARG A 63 2.99 -11.88 -7.71
CA ARG A 63 2.48 -13.16 -8.24
C ARG A 63 3.22 -14.35 -7.69
N ASP A 64 4.55 -14.28 -7.60
CA ASP A 64 5.35 -15.35 -7.02
C ASP A 64 5.04 -15.53 -5.53
N TYR A 65 5.00 -14.42 -4.79
CA TYR A 65 4.57 -14.40 -3.41
C TYR A 65 3.18 -15.03 -3.23
N TRP A 66 2.18 -14.62 -4.02
CA TRP A 66 0.83 -15.17 -3.95
C TRP A 66 0.81 -16.67 -4.22
N ARG A 67 1.46 -17.12 -5.30
CA ARG A 67 1.56 -18.56 -5.63
C ARG A 67 2.23 -19.33 -4.50
N ASN A 68 3.32 -18.82 -3.93
CA ASN A 68 4.03 -19.50 -2.85
C ASN A 68 3.19 -19.56 -1.56
N ARG A 69 2.30 -18.59 -1.30
CA ARG A 69 1.46 -18.58 -0.10
C ARG A 69 0.14 -19.32 -0.24
N ILE A 70 -0.34 -19.50 -1.48
CA ILE A 70 -1.59 -20.21 -1.78
C ILE A 70 -1.33 -21.66 -2.24
N ASN A 71 -0.22 -21.95 -2.94
CA ASN A 71 0.08 -23.23 -3.60
C ASN A 71 1.23 -24.04 -2.98
N VAL A 72 1.43 -24.03 -1.66
CA VAL A 72 2.33 -25.05 -1.06
C VAL A 72 1.73 -26.47 -1.15
N SER A 73 0.82 -26.72 -2.08
CA SER A 73 0.34 -28.02 -2.56
C SER A 73 1.33 -28.76 -3.46
N ASN A 74 2.38 -28.11 -3.97
CA ASN A 74 3.27 -28.70 -4.98
C ASN A 74 4.30 -29.69 -4.39
N ASN A 75 4.40 -29.77 -3.06
CA ASN A 75 5.30 -30.67 -2.32
C ASN A 75 4.51 -31.64 -1.44
N ASN A 76 3.51 -32.36 -1.97
CA ASN A 76 2.77 -33.43 -1.27
C ASN A 76 2.31 -33.11 0.18
N THR A 77 2.11 -31.83 0.51
CA THR A 77 1.60 -31.38 1.81
C THR A 77 0.45 -30.43 1.54
N THR A 78 -0.78 -30.96 1.49
CA THR A 78 -1.96 -30.12 1.47
C THR A 78 -1.89 -29.15 2.66
N LEU A 79 -2.00 -27.86 2.38
CA LEU A 79 -2.11 -26.85 3.42
C LEU A 79 -3.47 -26.98 4.10
N THR A 80 -3.52 -27.68 5.23
CA THR A 80 -4.74 -27.87 6.02
C THR A 80 -4.86 -26.80 7.09
N ASP A 81 -6.02 -26.15 7.24
CA ASP A 81 -6.24 -25.23 8.36
C ASP A 81 -6.11 -26.00 9.69
N ALA A 82 -5.48 -25.37 10.69
CA ALA A 82 -5.49 -25.92 12.02
C ALA A 82 -6.88 -25.76 12.64
N THR A 83 -7.31 -26.78 13.37
CA THR A 83 -8.56 -26.76 14.12
C THR A 83 -8.27 -27.09 15.56
N ALA A 84 -8.97 -26.46 16.48
CA ALA A 84 -8.84 -26.70 17.90
C ALA A 84 -10.17 -26.56 18.62
N THR A 85 -10.28 -27.20 19.77
CA THR A 85 -11.47 -27.14 20.63
C THR A 85 -11.08 -26.57 21.99
N ALA A 86 -11.87 -25.62 22.49
CA ALA A 86 -11.71 -25.10 23.85
C ALA A 86 -12.36 -26.02 24.88
N THR A 87 -11.67 -26.26 25.99
CA THR A 87 -12.22 -26.90 27.19
C THR A 87 -12.56 -25.82 28.20
N MET A 88 -13.73 -25.93 28.83
CA MET A 88 -14.18 -24.99 29.84
C MET A 88 -14.34 -25.65 31.20
N SER A 89 -14.10 -24.87 32.25
CA SER A 89 -14.48 -25.22 33.63
C SER A 89 -14.79 -23.95 34.41
N ALA A 90 -15.82 -23.99 35.25
CA ALA A 90 -16.23 -22.88 36.12
C ALA A 90 -16.35 -21.51 35.41
N GLY A 91 -16.90 -21.48 34.19
CA GLY A 91 -17.10 -20.24 33.42
C GLY A 91 -15.83 -19.63 32.80
N ARG A 92 -14.75 -20.42 32.71
CA ARG A 92 -13.44 -20.03 32.17
C ARG A 92 -12.95 -21.02 31.12
N VAL A 93 -12.12 -20.54 30.18
CA VAL A 93 -11.42 -21.40 29.20
C VAL A 93 -10.16 -21.96 29.83
N THR A 94 -10.12 -23.25 30.11
CA THR A 94 -9.02 -23.90 30.84
C THR A 94 -7.96 -24.51 29.95
N ALA A 95 -8.32 -24.95 28.74
CA ALA A 95 -7.39 -25.53 27.78
C ALA A 95 -7.88 -25.34 26.34
N ILE A 96 -6.95 -25.36 25.40
CA ILE A 96 -7.22 -25.42 23.96
C ILE A 96 -6.50 -26.65 23.41
N ASN A 97 -7.28 -27.61 22.91
CA ASN A 97 -6.77 -28.85 22.37
C ASN A 97 -6.74 -28.77 20.85
N VAL A 98 -5.55 -28.84 20.25
CA VAL A 98 -5.36 -28.83 18.80
C VAL A 98 -5.83 -30.16 18.24
N SER A 99 -6.85 -30.13 17.38
CA SER A 99 -7.44 -31.30 16.71
C SER A 99 -6.75 -31.60 15.39
N VAL A 100 -6.43 -30.56 14.62
CA VAL A 100 -5.61 -30.63 13.40
C VAL A 100 -4.51 -29.58 13.54
N ALA A 101 -3.24 -29.99 13.48
CA ALA A 101 -2.10 -29.09 13.63
C ALA A 101 -1.98 -28.06 12.49
N GLY A 102 -2.61 -28.35 11.36
CA GLY A 102 -2.44 -27.62 10.14
C GLY A 102 -0.99 -27.61 9.66
N SER A 103 -0.65 -26.71 8.76
CA SER A 103 0.71 -26.55 8.23
C SER A 103 1.00 -25.08 7.91
N GLY A 104 2.13 -24.75 7.27
CA GLY A 104 2.45 -23.42 6.72
C GLY A 104 2.44 -22.21 7.66
N TYR A 105 2.23 -22.39 8.95
CA TYR A 105 2.34 -21.33 9.94
C TYR A 105 3.77 -20.80 10.02
N SER A 106 3.95 -19.52 10.32
CA SER A 106 5.28 -18.95 10.51
C SER A 106 5.86 -19.38 11.87
N ILE A 107 7.07 -19.95 11.86
CA ILE A 107 7.80 -20.26 13.09
C ILE A 107 8.34 -19.00 13.78
N ALA A 108 8.67 -17.97 13.00
CA ALA A 108 9.18 -16.70 13.49
C ALA A 108 8.06 -15.76 13.96
N SER A 109 6.82 -16.03 13.55
CA SER A 109 5.63 -15.28 13.98
C SER A 109 4.45 -16.26 14.08
N PRO A 110 4.35 -16.99 15.22
CA PRO A 110 3.27 -17.95 15.44
C PRO A 110 1.89 -17.33 15.20
N PRO A 111 0.90 -18.11 14.72
CA PRO A 111 -0.43 -17.59 14.42
C PRO A 111 -1.10 -17.09 15.68
N ASN A 112 -1.89 -16.03 15.52
CA ASN A 112 -2.76 -15.57 16.58
C ASN A 112 -3.87 -16.62 16.81
N VAL A 113 -4.22 -16.84 18.07
CA VAL A 113 -5.32 -17.73 18.46
C VAL A 113 -6.54 -16.88 18.78
N PHE A 114 -7.61 -17.07 18.02
CA PHE A 114 -8.87 -16.37 18.20
C PHE A 114 -9.85 -17.25 18.97
N ILE A 115 -10.31 -16.74 20.11
CA ILE A 115 -11.33 -17.37 20.95
C ILE A 115 -12.57 -16.49 20.89
N THR A 116 -13.61 -16.94 20.19
CA THR A 116 -14.82 -16.15 19.94
C THR A 116 -16.09 -16.91 20.34
N GLY A 117 -17.17 -16.18 20.62
CA GLY A 117 -18.42 -16.76 21.10
C GLY A 117 -18.34 -17.25 22.55
N GLY A 118 -19.23 -18.16 22.94
CA GLY A 118 -19.22 -18.76 24.27
C GLY A 118 -19.82 -17.91 25.41
N GLY A 119 -20.27 -16.68 25.14
CA GLY A 119 -20.92 -15.80 26.11
C GLY A 119 -19.99 -15.07 27.09
N GLY A 120 -18.68 -15.38 27.08
CA GLY A 120 -17.67 -14.77 27.94
C GLY A 120 -16.69 -13.84 27.21
N SER A 121 -15.75 -13.25 27.95
CA SER A 121 -14.73 -12.36 27.40
C SER A 121 -13.37 -12.52 28.10
N GLY A 122 -12.31 -11.99 27.47
CA GLY A 122 -10.98 -11.90 28.07
C GLY A 122 -10.13 -13.17 28.05
N ALA A 123 -10.54 -14.24 27.35
CA ALA A 123 -9.67 -15.38 27.11
C ALA A 123 -8.64 -15.06 26.02
N THR A 124 -7.37 -15.37 26.27
CA THR A 124 -6.27 -15.18 25.32
C THR A 124 -5.36 -16.40 25.35
N ALA A 125 -4.76 -16.75 24.21
CA ALA A 125 -3.86 -17.88 24.08
C ALA A 125 -2.75 -17.62 23.05
N VAL A 126 -1.66 -18.38 23.15
CA VAL A 126 -0.51 -18.32 22.24
C VAL A 126 -0.29 -19.69 21.64
N ALA A 127 -0.18 -19.76 20.31
CA ALA A 127 0.19 -20.97 19.60
C ALA A 127 1.70 -21.14 19.56
N THR A 128 2.18 -22.37 19.74
CA THR A 128 3.56 -22.77 19.48
C THR A 128 3.60 -23.50 18.15
N VAL A 129 4.52 -23.13 17.26
CA VAL A 129 4.65 -23.71 15.92
C VAL A 129 5.94 -24.55 15.85
N SER A 130 5.83 -25.78 15.36
CA SER A 130 6.98 -26.65 15.10
C SER A 130 7.37 -26.58 13.61
N PRO A 131 8.67 -26.54 13.26
CA PRO A 131 9.11 -26.62 11.88
C PRO A 131 8.89 -28.02 11.29
N VAL A 132 8.32 -28.07 10.09
CA VAL A 132 8.19 -29.25 9.24
C VAL A 132 9.05 -28.99 8.00
N TYR A 133 10.12 -29.76 7.85
CA TYR A 133 11.03 -29.65 6.73
C TYR A 133 10.44 -30.37 5.51
N VAL A 134 10.11 -29.63 4.45
CA VAL A 134 9.63 -30.21 3.18
C VAL A 134 10.74 -30.23 2.11
N SER A 135 11.77 -29.41 2.27
CA SER A 135 13.02 -29.48 1.50
C SER A 135 14.17 -28.78 2.25
N PRO A 136 15.43 -28.88 1.80
CA PRO A 136 16.57 -28.17 2.42
C PRO A 136 16.42 -26.65 2.45
N THR A 137 15.54 -26.10 1.61
CA THR A 137 15.32 -24.65 1.45
C THR A 137 13.92 -24.23 1.93
N GLN A 138 13.05 -25.17 2.26
CA GLN A 138 11.65 -24.89 2.60
C GLN A 138 11.24 -25.58 3.90
N VAL A 139 10.90 -24.74 4.88
CA VAL A 139 10.35 -25.13 6.18
C VAL A 139 8.91 -24.62 6.23
N ILE A 140 7.94 -25.46 6.57
CA ILE A 140 6.57 -25.02 6.85
C ILE A 140 6.30 -25.22 8.33
N GLY A 141 5.58 -24.34 9.01
CA GLY A 141 5.26 -24.55 10.42
C GLY A 141 3.93 -25.27 10.64
N SER A 142 3.83 -26.18 11.61
CA SER A 142 2.55 -26.75 12.08
C SER A 142 2.32 -26.38 13.54
N ILE A 143 1.06 -26.17 13.95
CA ILE A 143 0.75 -25.86 15.35
C ILE A 143 1.03 -27.09 16.22
N LEU A 144 1.98 -26.94 17.14
CA LEU A 144 2.39 -27.97 18.08
C LEU A 144 1.46 -27.98 19.31
N SER A 145 1.22 -26.81 19.87
CA SER A 145 0.43 -26.66 21.09
C SER A 145 -0.14 -25.25 21.19
N VAL A 146 -1.14 -25.09 22.05
CA VAL A 146 -1.72 -23.79 22.38
C VAL A 146 -1.71 -23.64 23.90
N ALA A 147 -1.06 -22.58 24.38
CA ALA A 147 -1.00 -22.26 25.79
C ALA A 147 -1.91 -21.07 26.10
N MET A 148 -2.74 -21.19 27.14
CA MET A 148 -3.59 -20.08 27.59
C MET A 148 -2.72 -19.00 28.26
N THR A 149 -2.92 -17.75 27.88
CA THR A 149 -2.31 -16.58 28.55
C THR A 149 -3.29 -15.88 29.49
N SER A 150 -4.59 -15.97 29.21
CA SER A 150 -5.68 -15.59 30.13
C SER A 150 -6.84 -16.54 29.92
N GLN A 151 -7.43 -17.03 31.01
CA GLN A 151 -8.56 -17.96 30.94
C GLN A 151 -9.91 -17.24 30.70
N GLY A 152 -9.91 -15.91 30.76
CA GLY A 152 -11.12 -15.07 30.68
C GLY A 152 -12.14 -15.36 31.78
N SER A 153 -13.36 -14.85 31.59
CA SER A 153 -14.50 -15.06 32.49
C SER A 153 -15.84 -14.97 31.77
N GLY A 154 -16.88 -15.54 32.38
CA GLY A 154 -18.26 -15.42 31.92
C GLY A 154 -18.66 -16.36 30.78
N TYR A 155 -17.83 -17.36 30.45
CA TYR A 155 -18.16 -18.29 29.36
C TYR A 155 -19.27 -19.27 29.80
N THR A 156 -20.42 -19.20 29.14
CA THR A 156 -21.61 -20.03 29.40
C THR A 156 -21.78 -21.17 28.37
N SER A 157 -21.05 -21.11 27.26
CA SER A 157 -20.98 -22.16 26.24
C SER A 157 -19.56 -22.27 25.69
N THR A 158 -19.19 -23.41 25.11
CA THR A 158 -17.84 -23.63 24.55
C THR A 158 -17.54 -22.60 23.46
N PRO A 159 -16.46 -21.81 23.58
CA PRO A 159 -16.10 -20.84 22.56
C PRO A 159 -15.49 -21.53 21.34
N ASN A 160 -15.63 -20.88 20.19
CA ASN A 160 -14.98 -21.29 18.96
C ASN A 160 -13.50 -20.88 18.99
N VAL A 161 -12.61 -21.80 18.61
CA VAL A 161 -11.17 -21.53 18.48
C VAL A 161 -10.80 -21.57 17.02
N SER A 162 -10.22 -20.48 16.53
CA SER A 162 -9.65 -20.39 15.19
C SER A 162 -8.24 -19.84 15.25
N PHE A 163 -7.46 -20.13 14.21
CA PHE A 163 -6.09 -19.65 14.08
C PHE A 163 -6.03 -18.67 12.92
N GLY A 164 -5.25 -17.60 13.05
CA GLY A 164 -4.87 -16.76 11.92
C GLY A 164 -4.18 -17.58 10.83
N TYR A 165 -4.39 -17.22 9.57
CA TYR A 165 -3.65 -17.66 8.41
C TYR A 165 -2.12 -17.55 8.59
N ARG A 166 -1.48 -18.36 7.76
CA ARG A 166 -0.03 -18.62 7.64
C ARG A 166 0.84 -17.41 7.29
N ASP A 167 0.20 -16.31 6.90
CA ASP A 167 0.85 -15.07 6.46
C ASP A 167 0.06 -13.84 6.96
N PRO A 168 0.72 -12.85 7.57
CA PRO A 168 0.08 -11.65 8.13
C PRO A 168 -0.75 -10.83 7.15
N ASN A 169 -0.45 -10.89 5.84
CA ASN A 169 -1.18 -10.17 4.80
C ASN A 169 -2.51 -10.85 4.51
N LEU A 170 -2.51 -12.18 4.35
CA LEU A 170 -3.71 -12.96 4.10
C LEU A 170 -4.63 -12.98 5.32
N ASP A 171 -4.04 -12.94 6.52
CA ASP A 171 -4.75 -12.74 7.79
C ASP A 171 -5.49 -11.42 7.84
N ALA A 172 -4.79 -10.33 7.49
CA ALA A 172 -5.37 -9.01 7.55
C ALA A 172 -6.54 -8.84 6.56
N MET A 173 -6.60 -9.64 5.49
CA MET A 173 -7.73 -9.66 4.57
C MET A 173 -8.99 -10.26 5.21
N ASP A 174 -8.84 -11.24 6.10
CA ASP A 174 -9.96 -11.92 6.77
C ASP A 174 -10.33 -11.22 8.11
N ASN A 175 -9.32 -10.75 8.84
CA ASN A 175 -9.48 -9.99 10.07
C ASN A 175 -8.25 -9.12 10.38
N PRO A 176 -8.30 -7.79 10.20
CA PRO A 176 -7.17 -6.90 10.39
C PRO A 176 -6.90 -6.51 11.85
N ILE A 177 -7.77 -6.91 12.80
CA ILE A 177 -7.74 -6.48 14.21
C ILE A 177 -6.41 -6.86 14.90
N TYR A 178 -5.80 -7.98 14.51
CA TYR A 178 -4.66 -8.52 15.23
C TYR A 178 -3.38 -8.40 14.39
N PRO A 179 -2.41 -7.57 14.80
CA PRO A 179 -1.12 -7.51 14.12
C PRO A 179 -0.37 -8.85 14.26
N PRO A 180 0.56 -9.19 13.34
CA PRO A 180 1.43 -10.34 13.52
C PRO A 180 2.23 -10.22 14.83
N SER A 181 2.30 -11.33 15.55
CA SER A 181 2.73 -11.50 16.95
C SER A 181 4.16 -11.06 17.30
N SER A 182 4.91 -10.45 16.38
CA SER A 182 6.32 -10.10 16.60
C SER A 182 6.57 -8.68 17.13
N ASN A 183 5.57 -7.93 17.56
CA ASN A 183 5.71 -6.73 18.41
C ASN A 183 4.33 -6.28 18.89
N ALA A 184 4.00 -6.67 20.11
CA ALA A 184 2.78 -6.27 20.79
C ALA A 184 2.56 -4.75 20.66
N LEU A 185 1.30 -4.37 20.45
CA LEU A 185 0.82 -3.01 20.71
C LEU A 185 1.43 -2.54 22.03
N VAL A 186 1.94 -1.31 22.07
CA VAL A 186 2.46 -0.74 23.33
C VAL A 186 1.37 -0.87 24.39
N ALA A 187 1.59 -1.76 25.36
CA ALA A 187 0.69 -1.97 26.47
C ALA A 187 0.58 -0.65 27.24
N GLY A 188 -0.59 -0.01 27.17
CA GLY A 188 -0.84 1.31 27.77
C GLY A 188 -1.43 2.33 26.81
N ALA A 189 -1.42 2.10 25.50
CA ALA A 189 -2.32 2.81 24.60
C ALA A 189 -3.72 2.23 24.77
N SER A 190 -4.58 2.88 25.57
CA SER A 190 -6.01 2.59 25.56
C SER A 190 -6.49 2.59 24.09
N PRO A 191 -7.01 1.48 23.56
CA PRO A 191 -7.48 1.42 22.18
C PRO A 191 -8.83 2.14 22.10
N VAL A 192 -8.81 3.48 22.12
CA VAL A 192 -10.01 4.30 21.83
C VAL A 192 -10.28 4.34 20.32
N PHE A 193 -9.39 3.77 19.50
CA PHE A 193 -9.60 3.62 18.06
C PHE A 193 -9.90 2.16 17.73
N TRP A 194 -11.14 1.94 17.30
CA TRP A 194 -11.69 0.64 16.95
C TRP A 194 -11.06 0.16 15.63
N PRO A 195 -10.25 -0.92 15.60
CA PRO A 195 -9.96 -1.60 14.35
C PRO A 195 -11.27 -2.12 13.74
N PRO A 196 -11.33 -2.38 12.42
CA PRO A 196 -12.57 -2.85 11.79
C PRO A 196 -13.13 -4.06 12.51
N ALA A 197 -14.31 -3.91 13.11
CA ALA A 197 -14.87 -4.93 13.98
C ALA A 197 -15.40 -6.10 13.14
N GLY A 198 -14.78 -7.26 13.31
CA GLY A 198 -15.32 -8.55 12.86
C GLY A 198 -14.57 -9.19 11.70
N SER A 199 -14.57 -10.52 11.74
CA SER A 199 -14.20 -11.37 10.59
C SER A 199 -15.13 -11.07 9.43
N VAL A 200 -14.57 -11.07 8.22
CA VAL A 200 -15.36 -10.99 7.00
C VAL A 200 -16.24 -12.24 6.87
N THR A 201 -17.49 -12.06 6.43
CA THR A 201 -18.43 -13.14 6.09
C THR A 201 -18.12 -13.73 4.71
N THR A 202 -18.60 -14.94 4.41
CA THR A 202 -18.20 -15.68 3.20
C THR A 202 -18.59 -15.01 1.88
N ASN A 203 -19.56 -14.10 1.89
CA ASN A 203 -20.19 -13.55 0.69
C ASN A 203 -19.96 -12.06 0.48
N GLU A 204 -18.91 -11.47 1.05
CA GLU A 204 -18.54 -10.06 0.85
C GLU A 204 -17.06 -9.93 0.44
N PRO A 205 -16.61 -8.78 -0.08
CA PRO A 205 -15.20 -8.54 -0.34
C PRO A 205 -14.36 -8.67 0.94
N SER A 206 -13.11 -9.09 0.82
CA SER A 206 -12.20 -9.10 1.97
C SER A 206 -11.83 -7.68 2.39
N TYR A 207 -11.21 -7.54 3.56
CA TYR A 207 -10.48 -6.32 3.88
C TYR A 207 -9.38 -6.11 2.83
N PRO A 208 -9.24 -4.88 2.32
CA PRO A 208 -8.12 -4.53 1.48
C PRO A 208 -6.88 -4.28 2.36
N VAL A 209 -5.71 -4.75 1.92
CA VAL A 209 -4.46 -4.68 2.69
C VAL A 209 -3.38 -3.99 1.89
N LEU A 210 -2.76 -2.95 2.46
CA LEU A 210 -1.60 -2.27 1.91
C LEU A 210 -0.33 -2.99 2.34
N ILE A 211 0.35 -3.63 1.38
CA ILE A 211 1.67 -4.21 1.56
C ILE A 211 2.70 -3.12 1.26
N ASP A 212 3.35 -2.64 2.32
CA ASP A 212 4.29 -1.52 2.25
C ASP A 212 5.55 -1.80 3.08
N ILE A 213 6.56 -2.36 2.42
CA ILE A 213 7.81 -2.85 3.01
C ILE A 213 8.65 -1.68 3.58
N LEU A 214 8.63 -0.53 2.90
CA LEU A 214 9.43 0.65 3.27
C LEU A 214 8.72 1.51 4.32
N GLY A 215 7.39 1.57 4.29
CA GLY A 215 6.61 2.34 5.25
C GLY A 215 6.33 1.62 6.57
N SER A 216 6.20 0.29 6.59
CA SER A 216 5.89 -0.44 7.84
C SER A 216 7.08 -0.52 8.81
N GLN A 217 8.30 -0.72 8.28
CA GLN A 217 9.49 -0.97 9.08
C GLN A 217 9.95 0.18 10.00
N PRO A 218 9.99 1.45 9.56
CA PRO A 218 10.45 2.53 10.43
C PRO A 218 9.48 2.85 11.57
N ARG A 219 8.26 2.31 11.52
CA ARG A 219 7.17 2.57 12.48
C ARG A 219 7.08 1.48 13.56
N VAL A 220 8.13 0.69 13.76
CA VAL A 220 8.19 -0.34 14.80
C VAL A 220 7.89 0.28 16.17
N GLY A 221 6.88 -0.26 16.86
CA GLY A 221 6.43 0.23 18.16
C GLY A 221 5.28 1.24 18.10
N THR A 222 4.81 1.65 16.92
CA THR A 222 3.64 2.52 16.76
C THR A 222 2.50 1.80 16.02
N ASN A 223 1.27 2.30 16.18
CA ASN A 223 0.09 1.78 15.48
C ASN A 223 0.18 2.00 13.95
N ASP A 224 0.88 3.05 13.52
CA ASP A 224 1.10 3.44 12.12
C ASP A 224 1.84 2.36 11.31
N ARG A 225 2.50 1.41 11.98
CA ARG A 225 3.07 0.23 11.33
C ARG A 225 1.98 -0.65 10.71
N PHE A 226 0.85 -0.76 11.38
CA PHE A 226 -0.24 -1.69 11.05
C PHE A 226 -1.43 -1.01 10.38
N TRP A 227 -1.47 0.32 10.44
CA TRP A 227 -2.59 1.15 9.99
C TRP A 227 -2.08 2.33 9.17
N THR A 228 -2.61 2.49 7.96
CA THR A 228 -2.23 3.56 7.02
C THR A 228 -2.70 4.90 7.56
N ALA A 229 -1.84 5.92 7.51
CA ALA A 229 -2.13 7.29 7.95
C ALA A 229 -2.74 7.42 9.38
N PHE A 230 -2.47 6.49 10.30
CA PHE A 230 -3.01 6.49 11.66
C PHE A 230 -2.60 7.76 12.41
N GLY A 231 -3.55 8.62 12.81
CA GLY A 231 -3.26 9.89 13.49
C GLY A 231 -3.12 11.11 12.57
N SER A 232 -3.13 10.93 11.24
CA SER A 232 -3.28 12.00 10.26
C SER A 232 -4.77 12.15 9.93
N PHE A 233 -5.46 13.11 10.56
CA PHE A 233 -6.91 13.20 10.47
C PHE A 233 -7.41 14.65 10.46
N PHE A 234 -8.25 14.98 9.47
CA PHE A 234 -8.87 16.28 9.30
C PHE A 234 -10.30 16.12 8.73
N PRO A 235 -11.31 16.85 9.25
CA PRO A 235 -11.31 17.79 10.41
C PRO A 235 -11.39 17.07 11.77
N LEU A 236 -10.89 17.68 12.86
CA LEU A 236 -10.66 17.12 14.22
C LEU A 236 -11.88 16.50 14.99
N THR A 237 -13.03 16.25 14.36
CA THR A 237 -14.26 15.71 14.99
C THR A 237 -14.29 14.19 15.23
N PRO A 238 -14.53 13.71 16.46
CA PRO A 238 -14.44 12.29 16.80
C PRO A 238 -15.60 11.48 16.20
N VAL A 239 -15.34 10.82 15.08
CA VAL A 239 -16.17 9.73 14.52
C VAL A 239 -15.28 8.48 14.52
N PRO A 240 -15.81 7.26 14.78
CA PRO A 240 -14.98 6.05 14.79
C PRO A 240 -14.31 5.83 13.42
N ASN A 241 -13.00 6.07 13.35
CA ASN A 241 -12.20 5.98 12.14
C ASN A 241 -11.58 4.58 12.03
N TYR A 242 -11.98 3.84 10.99
CA TYR A 242 -11.46 2.52 10.68
C TYR A 242 -10.32 2.65 9.68
N TYR A 243 -9.10 2.42 10.12
CA TYR A 243 -7.94 2.66 9.27
C TYR A 243 -7.73 1.55 8.24
N PHE A 244 -7.20 1.93 7.09
CA PHE A 244 -6.79 0.99 6.06
C PHE A 244 -5.61 0.14 6.56
N PRO A 245 -5.73 -1.20 6.63
CA PRO A 245 -4.68 -2.02 7.25
C PRO A 245 -3.43 -2.03 6.36
N ARG A 246 -2.29 -1.75 7.00
CA ARG A 246 -0.95 -1.84 6.43
C ARG A 246 -0.25 -3.07 6.96
N ARG A 247 0.51 -3.77 6.12
CA ARG A 247 1.32 -4.91 6.51
C ARG A 247 2.69 -4.88 5.82
N ASP A 248 3.64 -5.50 6.49
CA ASP A 248 4.98 -5.76 5.96
C ASP A 248 4.97 -7.05 5.15
N LEU A 249 5.99 -7.25 4.32
CA LEU A 249 6.17 -8.49 3.59
C LEU A 249 7.29 -9.32 4.20
N ALA A 250 6.94 -10.49 4.73
CA ALA A 250 7.91 -11.49 5.18
C ALA A 250 8.52 -12.21 3.96
N LEU A 251 9.58 -11.64 3.38
CA LEU A 251 10.36 -12.22 2.27
C LEU A 251 11.03 -13.56 2.62
N SER A 252 11.27 -13.82 3.91
CA SER A 252 11.73 -15.11 4.43
C SER A 252 10.90 -15.53 5.64
N ILE A 253 10.61 -16.83 5.72
CA ILE A 253 9.93 -17.49 6.84
C ILE A 253 10.87 -17.79 8.02
N SER A 254 12.18 -17.57 7.86
CA SER A 254 13.22 -17.99 8.82
C SER A 254 14.12 -16.88 9.36
N ALA A 255 14.05 -15.64 8.85
CA ALA A 255 14.82 -14.51 9.40
C ALA A 255 14.17 -13.14 9.10
N PRO A 256 14.33 -12.12 9.98
CA PRO A 256 13.90 -10.76 9.71
C PRO A 256 14.70 -10.15 8.54
N ASN A 257 13.98 -9.55 7.57
CA ASN A 257 14.60 -8.95 6.39
C ASN A 257 15.41 -7.70 6.77
N SER A 258 16.67 -7.63 6.35
CA SER A 258 17.52 -6.43 6.51
C SER A 258 16.97 -5.25 5.68
N ASN A 259 17.22 -4.02 6.10
CA ASN A 259 16.81 -2.83 5.35
C ASN A 259 17.33 -2.83 3.90
N SER A 260 18.52 -3.38 3.66
CA SER A 260 19.08 -3.56 2.33
C SER A 260 18.25 -4.54 1.47
N SER A 261 17.87 -5.69 2.01
CA SER A 261 17.02 -6.67 1.28
C SER A 261 15.62 -6.12 0.99
N ARG A 262 15.08 -5.33 1.92
CA ARG A 262 13.80 -4.62 1.77
C ARG A 262 13.86 -3.62 0.63
N LEU A 263 14.89 -2.76 0.62
CA LEU A 263 15.11 -1.76 -0.43
C LEU A 263 15.28 -2.45 -1.79
N GLN A 264 16.12 -3.50 -1.86
CA GLN A 264 16.33 -4.27 -3.10
C GLN A 264 15.06 -4.90 -3.67
N THR A 265 14.10 -5.24 -2.82
CA THR A 265 12.84 -5.85 -3.25
C THR A 265 11.79 -4.79 -3.64
N SER A 266 11.80 -3.65 -2.95
CA SER A 266 10.75 -2.63 -3.04
C SER A 266 11.13 -1.39 -3.86
N SER A 267 12.36 -1.31 -4.36
CA SER A 267 12.81 -0.18 -5.20
C SER A 267 13.54 -0.64 -6.46
N LEU A 268 13.52 0.22 -7.48
CA LEU A 268 14.46 0.09 -8.59
C LEU A 268 15.86 0.30 -8.04
N LEU A 269 16.79 -0.56 -8.44
CA LEU A 269 18.16 -0.52 -7.96
C LEU A 269 19.09 0.26 -8.90
N ASP A 270 18.58 0.85 -9.96
CA ASP A 270 19.40 1.30 -11.09
C ASP A 270 20.20 2.58 -10.84
N ASP A 271 19.99 3.25 -9.69
CA ASP A 271 20.66 4.51 -9.36
C ASP A 271 21.81 4.27 -8.37
N TRP A 272 23.05 4.57 -8.78
CA TRP A 272 24.23 4.51 -7.92
C TRP A 272 24.46 5.86 -7.25
N THR A 273 24.65 5.89 -5.93
CA THR A 273 25.13 7.10 -5.26
C THR A 273 26.62 7.25 -5.49
N PHE A 274 27.08 8.46 -5.81
CA PHE A 274 28.51 8.78 -5.96
C PHE A 274 28.91 9.87 -4.96
N ASP A 275 30.14 9.80 -4.47
CA ASP A 275 30.73 10.80 -3.60
C ASP A 275 31.19 12.03 -4.38
N THR A 276 31.72 13.05 -3.69
CA THR A 276 32.23 14.28 -4.30
C THR A 276 33.42 14.06 -5.23
N ASN A 277 34.02 12.87 -5.21
CA ASN A 277 35.13 12.48 -6.07
C ASN A 277 34.68 11.60 -7.25
N GLY A 278 33.37 11.36 -7.38
CA GLY A 278 32.80 10.52 -8.43
C GLY A 278 32.99 9.02 -8.21
N ALA A 279 33.37 8.59 -7.00
CA ALA A 279 33.42 7.18 -6.63
C ALA A 279 32.05 6.73 -6.10
N PRO A 280 31.58 5.52 -6.44
CA PRO A 280 30.30 5.05 -5.94
C PRO A 280 30.35 4.89 -4.40
N ILE A 281 29.41 5.51 -3.69
CA ILE A 281 29.29 5.42 -2.23
C ILE A 281 28.90 3.99 -1.91
N ALA A 282 29.63 3.37 -0.98
CA ALA A 282 29.33 2.03 -0.51
C ALA A 282 29.12 2.04 1.00
N THR A 283 28.07 1.38 1.46
CA THR A 283 27.92 1.08 2.88
C THR A 283 28.88 -0.07 3.22
N VAL A 284 29.87 0.20 4.06
CA VAL A 284 30.81 -0.81 4.55
C VAL A 284 30.08 -1.68 5.57
N THR A 285 29.84 -2.95 5.24
CA THR A 285 29.17 -3.90 6.14
C THR A 285 30.17 -4.77 6.92
N SER A 286 31.43 -4.81 6.50
CA SER A 286 32.59 -5.34 7.25
C SER A 286 33.91 -4.91 6.59
N ALA A 287 35.06 -5.19 7.23
CA ALA A 287 36.39 -4.85 6.72
C ALA A 287 36.74 -5.47 5.34
N THR A 288 35.98 -6.46 4.89
CA THR A 288 36.19 -7.19 3.62
C THR A 288 34.94 -7.20 2.72
N SER A 289 33.89 -6.46 3.04
CA SER A 289 32.68 -6.39 2.21
C SER A 289 32.09 -4.98 2.19
N SER A 290 32.01 -4.42 0.99
CA SER A 290 31.31 -3.17 0.68
C SER A 290 30.15 -3.47 -0.26
N ILE A 291 29.00 -2.86 0.01
CA ILE A 291 27.83 -2.93 -0.88
C ILE A 291 27.59 -1.52 -1.38
N LEU A 292 27.56 -1.34 -2.70
CA LEU A 292 27.23 -0.05 -3.33
C LEU A 292 25.85 0.42 -2.85
N GLU A 293 25.78 1.66 -2.39
CA GLU A 293 24.53 2.29 -2.00
C GLU A 293 23.77 2.69 -3.28
N ARG A 294 22.49 2.30 -3.30
CA ARG A 294 21.60 2.51 -4.45
C ARG A 294 20.44 3.40 -4.03
N GLN A 295 20.14 4.44 -4.79
CA GLN A 295 19.00 5.31 -4.45
C GLN A 295 17.70 4.63 -4.82
N GLY A 296 16.82 4.44 -3.82
CA GLY A 296 15.46 3.94 -4.01
C GLY A 296 14.49 4.99 -4.56
N LYS A 297 14.93 5.81 -5.52
CA LYS A 297 14.15 6.93 -6.09
C LYS A 297 12.78 6.46 -6.56
N TYR A 298 12.75 5.36 -7.32
CA TYR A 298 11.52 4.69 -7.70
C TYR A 298 11.30 3.50 -6.78
N ASN A 299 10.22 3.53 -6.02
CA ASN A 299 9.82 2.43 -5.14
C ASN A 299 8.34 2.12 -5.28
N TRP A 300 7.93 0.99 -4.72
CA TRP A 300 6.57 0.49 -4.88
C TRP A 300 5.96 -0.01 -3.57
N ALA A 301 4.63 0.05 -3.52
CA ALA A 301 3.80 -0.65 -2.54
C ALA A 301 2.67 -1.36 -3.30
N ALA A 302 1.99 -2.32 -2.67
CA ALA A 302 0.91 -3.06 -3.31
C ALA A 302 -0.34 -3.09 -2.44
N VAL A 303 -1.50 -3.05 -3.06
CA VAL A 303 -2.79 -3.28 -2.39
C VAL A 303 -3.36 -4.61 -2.88
N LEU A 304 -3.71 -5.47 -1.93
CA LEU A 304 -4.39 -6.73 -2.16
C LEU A 304 -5.79 -6.71 -1.58
N GLN A 305 -6.75 -7.25 -2.32
CA GLN A 305 -8.12 -7.47 -1.84
C GLN A 305 -8.72 -8.69 -2.53
N ARG A 306 -9.47 -9.53 -1.83
CA ARG A 306 -10.25 -10.62 -2.46
C ARG A 306 -11.60 -10.05 -2.87
N PRO A 307 -12.05 -10.29 -4.12
CA PRO A 307 -13.41 -9.93 -4.52
C PRO A 307 -14.48 -10.59 -3.64
N LEU A 308 -14.22 -11.81 -3.18
CA LEU A 308 -15.04 -12.57 -2.25
C LEU A 308 -14.15 -13.19 -1.18
N ALA A 309 -14.46 -12.98 0.09
CA ALA A 309 -13.68 -13.53 1.21
C ALA A 309 -13.67 -15.07 1.25
N SER A 310 -14.75 -15.72 0.77
CA SER A 310 -14.79 -17.18 0.61
C SER A 310 -13.78 -17.71 -0.42
N THR A 311 -13.44 -16.92 -1.43
CA THR A 311 -12.53 -17.36 -2.51
C THR A 311 -11.10 -16.96 -2.17
N LYS A 312 -10.46 -17.75 -1.28
CA LYS A 312 -9.10 -17.47 -0.80
C LYS A 312 -8.00 -17.51 -1.88
N SER A 313 -8.28 -18.16 -3.01
CA SER A 313 -7.32 -18.37 -4.11
C SER A 313 -7.20 -17.19 -5.09
N VAL A 314 -8.09 -16.20 -5.00
CA VAL A 314 -8.16 -15.06 -5.94
C VAL A 314 -8.05 -13.72 -5.21
N ALA A 315 -7.23 -12.81 -5.75
CA ALA A 315 -7.12 -11.44 -5.26
C ALA A 315 -6.92 -10.43 -6.39
N THR A 316 -7.46 -9.22 -6.24
CA THR A 316 -7.11 -8.05 -7.04
C THR A 316 -5.77 -7.49 -6.55
N LEU A 317 -4.90 -7.14 -7.50
CA LEU A 317 -3.60 -6.54 -7.22
C LEU A 317 -3.53 -5.14 -7.83
N LYS A 318 -3.24 -4.14 -7.01
CA LYS A 318 -2.92 -2.78 -7.44
C LYS A 318 -1.51 -2.43 -6.99
N ILE A 319 -0.68 -1.94 -7.89
CA ILE A 319 0.71 -1.57 -7.60
C ILE A 319 0.81 -0.06 -7.61
N LEU A 320 1.23 0.49 -6.47
CA LEU A 320 1.45 1.91 -6.27
C LEU A 320 2.91 2.20 -6.55
N MET A 321 3.17 3.09 -7.51
CA MET A 321 4.50 3.53 -7.87
C MET A 321 4.79 4.89 -7.26
N PHE A 322 5.95 5.02 -6.63
CA PHE A 322 6.41 6.26 -6.03
C PHE A 322 7.66 6.78 -6.72
N ASP A 323 7.80 8.10 -6.74
CA ASP A 323 8.99 8.82 -7.22
C ASP A 323 9.46 9.79 -6.13
N GLY A 324 10.66 9.57 -5.62
CA GLY A 324 11.25 10.36 -4.54
C GLY A 324 10.65 10.09 -3.16
N ARG A 325 9.90 8.99 -2.97
CA ARG A 325 9.46 8.57 -1.63
C ARG A 325 10.68 8.14 -0.83
N VAL A 326 10.91 8.83 0.28
CA VAL A 326 12.02 8.57 1.20
C VAL A 326 11.85 7.21 1.89
N PRO A 327 12.81 6.28 1.77
CA PRO A 327 12.70 4.97 2.42
C PRO A 327 12.90 5.10 3.93
N PHE A 328 12.19 4.29 4.71
CA PHE A 328 12.37 4.15 6.16
C PHE A 328 12.17 5.43 6.99
N VAL A 329 11.28 6.33 6.57
CA VAL A 329 10.95 7.52 7.39
C VAL A 329 9.98 7.16 8.52
N ALA A 330 10.46 7.32 9.75
CA ALA A 330 9.70 7.18 10.99
C ALA A 330 9.03 8.52 11.37
N GLY A 331 8.17 9.04 10.49
CA GLY A 331 7.34 10.20 10.84
C GLY A 331 6.08 9.72 11.56
N SER A 332 5.96 9.99 12.86
CA SER A 332 4.64 10.03 13.51
C SER A 332 3.81 11.09 12.77
N PRO A 333 2.58 10.81 12.34
CA PRO A 333 1.76 11.79 11.65
C PRO A 333 1.42 12.92 12.60
N GLY A 334 2.17 14.01 12.40
CA GLY A 334 1.83 15.35 12.81
C GLY A 334 1.74 16.21 11.55
N LEU A 335 1.16 17.38 11.72
CA LEU A 335 0.90 18.39 10.69
C LEU A 335 2.06 18.57 9.71
N GLY A 336 1.97 17.92 8.55
CA GLY A 336 2.87 18.08 7.41
C GLY A 336 3.98 17.04 7.26
N THR A 337 4.31 16.17 8.22
CA THR A 337 5.52 15.31 8.12
C THR A 337 5.28 13.87 7.61
N SER A 338 4.04 13.52 7.27
CA SER A 338 3.66 12.16 6.89
C SER A 338 3.75 11.90 5.38
N ASP A 339 4.24 10.72 5.00
CA ASP A 339 4.24 10.21 3.62
C ASP A 339 2.81 10.02 3.06
N GLU A 340 1.82 9.98 3.95
CA GLU A 340 0.43 9.67 3.64
C GLU A 340 -0.48 10.47 4.56
N VAL A 341 -1.60 10.95 4.03
CA VAL A 341 -2.60 11.71 4.78
C VAL A 341 -3.97 11.11 4.52
N MET A 342 -4.74 10.92 5.59
CA MET A 342 -6.15 10.54 5.50
C MET A 342 -7.02 11.74 5.81
N VAL A 343 -8.04 11.96 4.99
CA VAL A 343 -9.10 12.92 5.25
C VAL A 343 -10.46 12.28 5.04
N GLN A 344 -11.47 12.90 5.65
CA GLN A 344 -12.85 12.50 5.42
C GLN A 344 -13.49 13.42 4.40
N GLY A 345 -14.27 12.82 3.50
CA GLY A 345 -15.04 13.53 2.48
C GLY A 345 -16.42 12.93 2.35
N SER A 346 -17.42 13.77 2.09
CA SER A 346 -18.75 13.29 1.72
C SER A 346 -18.73 12.92 0.23
N VAL A 347 -19.01 11.66 -0.08
CA VAL A 347 -18.80 11.09 -1.40
C VAL A 347 -20.07 10.41 -1.89
N ALA A 348 -20.51 10.73 -3.10
CA ALA A 348 -21.63 10.09 -3.77
C ALA A 348 -21.15 9.09 -4.83
N ILE A 349 -21.70 7.87 -4.79
CA ILE A 349 -21.42 6.85 -5.81
C ILE A 349 -21.87 7.37 -7.18
N GLY A 350 -21.03 7.17 -8.20
CA GLY A 350 -21.28 7.70 -9.55
C GLY A 350 -20.82 9.14 -9.77
N SER A 351 -20.51 9.90 -8.71
CA SER A 351 -19.95 11.25 -8.84
C SER A 351 -18.52 11.21 -9.36
N ARG A 352 -18.12 12.24 -10.12
CA ARG A 352 -16.72 12.49 -10.54
C ARG A 352 -16.12 13.69 -9.81
N SER A 353 -16.82 14.24 -8.82
CA SER A 353 -16.37 15.38 -8.05
C SER A 353 -16.45 15.09 -6.56
N ILE A 354 -15.41 15.50 -5.83
CA ILE A 354 -15.29 15.33 -4.38
C ILE A 354 -14.78 16.63 -3.77
N SER A 355 -15.37 17.02 -2.65
CA SER A 355 -14.84 18.11 -1.81
C SER A 355 -14.10 17.52 -0.60
N VAL A 356 -12.85 17.95 -0.41
CA VAL A 356 -12.00 17.54 0.72
C VAL A 356 -11.38 18.75 1.41
N THR A 357 -11.12 18.63 2.70
CA THR A 357 -10.44 19.68 3.47
C THR A 357 -9.08 19.16 3.90
N LEU A 358 -8.00 19.82 3.47
CA LEU A 358 -6.62 19.39 3.70
C LEU A 358 -5.81 20.48 4.40
N PRO A 359 -4.80 20.12 5.21
CA PRO A 359 -3.87 21.10 5.73
C PRO A 359 -3.07 21.74 4.59
N LEU A 360 -2.85 23.05 4.68
CA LEU A 360 -1.99 23.76 3.75
C LEU A 360 -0.55 23.21 3.89
N PRO A 361 0.11 22.82 2.80
CA PRO A 361 1.48 22.32 2.87
C PRO A 361 2.42 23.42 3.38
N GLY A 362 3.44 23.02 4.15
CA GLY A 362 4.51 23.92 4.56
C GLY A 362 5.31 24.44 3.35
N PRO A 363 6.07 25.54 3.50
CA PRO A 363 6.77 26.21 2.40
C PRO A 363 7.83 25.35 1.68
N SER A 364 8.26 24.23 2.29
CA SER A 364 9.24 23.29 1.73
C SER A 364 8.63 21.94 1.34
N GLN A 365 7.30 21.82 1.32
CA GLN A 365 6.60 20.56 1.09
C GLN A 365 5.93 20.54 -0.28
N SER A 366 6.05 19.40 -0.96
CA SER A 366 5.30 19.20 -2.20
C SER A 366 3.80 19.21 -1.92
N PRO A 367 2.98 19.83 -2.79
CA PRO A 367 1.55 19.84 -2.60
C PRO A 367 1.01 18.41 -2.69
N LEU A 368 0.27 18.03 -1.65
CA LEU A 368 -0.34 16.71 -1.50
C LEU A 368 -1.39 16.44 -2.57
N VAL A 369 -2.10 17.50 -2.99
CA VAL A 369 -3.07 17.49 -4.08
C VAL A 369 -2.51 18.26 -5.27
N ARG A 370 -2.55 17.65 -6.44
CA ARG A 370 -2.16 18.25 -7.70
C ARG A 370 -2.91 17.60 -8.86
N ARG A 371 -3.06 18.32 -9.97
CA ARG A 371 -3.54 17.74 -11.22
C ARG A 371 -2.60 16.61 -11.66
N GLY A 372 -3.17 15.48 -12.04
CA GLY A 372 -2.46 14.24 -12.36
C GLY A 372 -2.01 13.44 -11.14
N GLY A 373 -2.27 13.91 -9.91
CA GLY A 373 -2.09 13.16 -8.68
C GLY A 373 -3.14 12.06 -8.50
N TRP A 374 -2.97 11.26 -7.45
CA TRP A 374 -3.82 10.11 -7.15
C TRP A 374 -4.55 10.29 -5.82
N LEU A 375 -5.81 9.86 -5.82
CA LEU A 375 -6.66 9.76 -4.66
C LEU A 375 -7.07 8.31 -4.48
N MET A 376 -7.02 7.82 -3.25
CA MET A 376 -7.54 6.49 -2.90
C MET A 376 -8.75 6.62 -2.00
N ASP A 377 -9.86 6.00 -2.40
CA ASP A 377 -10.96 5.69 -1.50
C ASP A 377 -10.65 4.36 -0.80
N GLY A 378 -10.22 4.48 0.45
CA GLY A 378 -9.89 3.36 1.35
C GLY A 378 -10.94 3.15 2.43
N THR A 379 -12.20 3.52 2.16
CA THR A 379 -13.27 3.46 3.16
C THR A 379 -13.52 2.03 3.63
N ILE A 380 -13.47 1.85 4.95
CA ILE A 380 -13.83 0.61 5.63
C ILE A 380 -14.94 0.94 6.63
N ASP A 381 -16.15 0.47 6.37
CA ASP A 381 -17.26 0.61 7.31
C ASP A 381 -17.40 -0.68 8.14
N PRO A 382 -17.31 -0.63 9.48
CA PRO A 382 -17.62 -1.75 10.35
C PRO A 382 -19.09 -2.12 10.16
N VAL A 383 -19.38 -3.39 10.43
CA VAL A 383 -20.72 -3.95 10.42
C VAL A 383 -21.56 -3.35 11.58
N THR A 384 -21.99 -2.09 11.48
CA THR A 384 -23.01 -1.48 12.35
C THR A 384 -24.35 -1.35 11.63
N THR A 385 -24.34 -1.40 10.29
CA THR A 385 -25.52 -1.63 9.47
C THR A 385 -25.35 -2.96 8.71
N PRO A 386 -25.92 -4.08 9.19
CA PRO A 386 -25.68 -5.43 8.64
C PRO A 386 -26.19 -5.63 7.21
N THR A 387 -26.68 -4.59 6.53
CA THR A 387 -27.23 -4.67 5.19
C THR A 387 -26.21 -4.36 4.09
N ASN A 388 -25.15 -3.56 4.32
CA ASN A 388 -24.17 -3.19 3.27
C ASN A 388 -22.75 -2.81 3.77
N PRO A 389 -21.84 -3.76 4.06
CA PRO A 389 -20.46 -3.42 4.43
C PRO A 389 -19.68 -2.77 3.26
N ILE A 390 -19.04 -1.62 3.52
CA ILE A 390 -18.18 -0.94 2.54
C ILE A 390 -16.72 -1.32 2.79
N ARG A 391 -16.06 -1.86 1.77
CA ARG A 391 -14.63 -2.21 1.80
C ARG A 391 -13.99 -1.76 0.49
N ASN A 392 -13.66 -0.49 0.41
CA ASN A 392 -13.11 0.11 -0.80
C ASN A 392 -11.58 0.16 -0.77
N ALA A 393 -11.00 -0.03 -1.96
CA ALA A 393 -9.60 0.21 -2.26
C ALA A 393 -9.47 0.75 -3.69
N ASN A 394 -10.29 1.73 -4.03
CA ASN A 394 -10.41 2.26 -5.38
C ASN A 394 -9.52 3.50 -5.54
N PHE A 395 -8.77 3.53 -6.64
CA PHE A 395 -7.86 4.62 -6.96
C PHE A 395 -8.43 5.44 -8.10
N TYR A 396 -8.33 6.76 -7.98
CA TYR A 396 -8.84 7.73 -8.94
C TYR A 396 -7.76 8.74 -9.25
N ARG A 397 -7.65 9.10 -10.53
CA ARG A 397 -6.71 10.13 -10.96
C ARG A 397 -7.38 11.50 -10.91
N ILE A 398 -6.69 12.46 -10.32
CA ILE A 398 -7.17 13.83 -10.17
C ILE A 398 -6.98 14.57 -11.50
N THR A 399 -8.07 14.95 -12.15
CA THR A 399 -8.04 15.67 -13.44
C THR A 399 -8.12 17.19 -13.27
N GLY A 400 -8.72 17.66 -12.18
CA GLY A 400 -8.92 19.06 -11.86
C GLY A 400 -8.83 19.29 -10.36
N VAL A 401 -8.32 20.47 -9.98
CA VAL A 401 -8.21 20.92 -8.59
C VAL A 401 -8.69 22.35 -8.55
N THR A 402 -9.72 22.62 -7.75
CA THR A 402 -10.20 23.96 -7.46
C THR A 402 -10.01 24.23 -5.98
N GLU A 403 -9.25 25.26 -5.65
CA GLU A 403 -9.08 25.71 -4.27
C GLU A 403 -10.26 26.58 -3.86
N GLY A 404 -10.78 26.32 -2.68
CA GLY A 404 -11.91 27.01 -2.09
C GLY A 404 -11.51 27.79 -0.84
N ALA A 405 -12.45 27.96 0.07
CA ALA A 405 -12.22 28.71 1.29
C ALA A 405 -11.17 28.07 2.21
N THR A 406 -10.40 28.92 2.87
CA THR A 406 -9.41 28.56 3.88
C THR A 406 -10.00 28.76 5.27
N THR A 407 -9.85 27.76 6.15
CA THR A 407 -10.31 27.81 7.55
C THR A 407 -9.14 27.52 8.49
N VAL A 408 -9.00 28.26 9.58
CA VAL A 408 -7.96 27.98 10.59
C VAL A 408 -8.59 27.27 11.79
N VAL A 409 -8.14 26.05 12.09
CA VAL A 409 -8.60 25.26 13.24
C VAL A 409 -7.40 24.86 14.09
N GLY A 410 -7.37 25.27 15.36
CA GLY A 410 -6.29 24.91 16.28
C GLY A 410 -4.89 25.36 15.83
N GLY A 411 -4.79 26.50 15.14
CA GLY A 411 -3.53 27.01 14.57
C GLY A 411 -3.11 26.36 13.24
N VAL A 412 -3.92 25.45 12.70
CA VAL A 412 -3.71 24.79 11.41
C VAL A 412 -4.55 25.46 10.34
N THR A 413 -3.91 25.91 9.28
CA THR A 413 -4.58 26.41 8.09
C THR A 413 -5.05 25.24 7.23
N LEU A 414 -6.35 25.09 7.09
CA LEU A 414 -7.01 24.08 6.25
C LEU A 414 -7.56 24.75 4.99
N VAL A 415 -7.41 24.11 3.84
CA VAL A 415 -7.94 24.56 2.56
C VAL A 415 -8.97 23.54 2.06
N ASN A 416 -10.12 24.05 1.63
CA ASN A 416 -11.12 23.23 0.95
C ASN A 416 -10.73 23.07 -0.52
N TYR A 417 -10.57 21.83 -0.98
CA TYR A 417 -10.30 21.50 -2.37
C TYR A 417 -11.53 20.81 -2.96
N SER A 418 -11.98 21.28 -4.12
CA SER A 418 -12.90 20.54 -4.99
C SER A 418 -12.08 19.84 -6.07
N LEU A 419 -12.13 18.52 -6.09
CA LEU A 419 -11.36 17.66 -6.96
C LEU A 419 -12.25 17.06 -8.04
N ASP A 420 -11.78 17.10 -9.28
CA ASP A 420 -12.40 16.37 -10.39
C ASP A 420 -11.62 15.08 -10.63
N LEU A 421 -12.35 13.99 -10.85
CA LEU A 421 -11.82 12.64 -11.02
C LEU A 421 -11.99 12.14 -12.45
N ASP A 422 -11.02 11.36 -12.89
CA ASP A 422 -11.01 10.70 -14.20
C ASP A 422 -12.13 9.67 -14.35
N GLN A 423 -12.52 8.99 -13.28
CA GLN A 423 -13.57 7.97 -13.25
C GLN A 423 -14.64 8.32 -12.21
N PRO A 424 -15.90 7.91 -12.44
CA PRO A 424 -16.93 8.03 -11.41
C PRO A 424 -16.58 7.13 -10.23
N ILE A 425 -16.97 7.56 -9.03
CA ILE A 425 -16.72 6.82 -7.79
C ILE A 425 -17.50 5.52 -7.80
N LYS A 426 -16.81 4.43 -7.51
CA LYS A 426 -17.32 3.06 -7.53
C LYS A 426 -17.32 2.48 -6.12
N GLN A 427 -18.33 1.68 -5.84
CA GLN A 427 -18.32 0.73 -4.73
C GLN A 427 -17.64 -0.56 -5.18
N THR A 428 -16.78 -1.12 -4.34
CA THR A 428 -16.12 -2.40 -4.62
C THR A 428 -17.19 -3.50 -4.68
N THR A 429 -17.32 -4.13 -5.85
CA THR A 429 -18.48 -4.96 -6.17
C THR A 429 -18.30 -6.39 -5.69
N ALA A 430 -19.19 -6.87 -4.82
CA ALA A 430 -19.70 -8.26 -4.70
C ALA A 430 -20.75 -8.30 -3.58
N PRO A 431 -21.71 -9.26 -3.62
CA PRO A 431 -23.17 -9.06 -3.72
C PRO A 431 -23.79 -8.25 -2.56
N VAL A 432 -23.24 -7.08 -2.29
CA VAL A 432 -23.77 -6.09 -1.38
C VAL A 432 -24.67 -5.18 -2.22
N PRO A 433 -25.97 -5.00 -1.88
CA PRO A 433 -26.83 -4.03 -2.54
C PRO A 433 -26.10 -2.70 -2.77
N ALA A 434 -26.16 -2.18 -4.00
CA ALA A 434 -25.57 -0.88 -4.30
C ALA A 434 -26.15 0.15 -3.32
N MET A 435 -25.28 0.79 -2.54
CA MET A 435 -25.70 1.86 -1.64
C MET A 435 -26.32 2.98 -2.49
N ALA A 436 -27.57 3.34 -2.23
CA ALA A 436 -28.17 4.50 -2.85
C ALA A 436 -27.70 5.76 -2.10
N GLY A 437 -26.87 6.59 -2.76
CA GLY A 437 -26.56 7.94 -2.28
C GLY A 437 -25.13 8.18 -1.82
N THR A 438 -25.00 9.00 -0.78
CA THR A 438 -23.75 9.59 -0.29
C THR A 438 -23.29 8.90 0.99
N TYR A 439 -21.99 8.59 1.10
CA TYR A 439 -21.36 8.06 2.30
C TYR A 439 -20.17 8.92 2.73
N THR A 440 -19.79 8.82 4.00
CA THR A 440 -18.56 9.43 4.52
C THR A 440 -17.38 8.55 4.13
N ALA A 441 -16.61 9.01 3.14
CA ALA A 441 -15.44 8.29 2.65
C ALA A 441 -14.18 8.63 3.46
N GLN A 442 -13.30 7.64 3.59
CA GLN A 442 -11.94 7.81 4.06
C GLN A 442 -11.00 7.85 2.87
N LEU A 443 -10.48 9.05 2.61
CA LEU A 443 -9.73 9.38 1.42
C LEU A 443 -8.25 9.49 1.78
N TYR A 444 -7.43 8.70 1.11
CA TYR A 444 -6.00 8.63 1.35
C TYR A 444 -5.24 9.31 0.22
N PHE A 445 -4.31 10.18 0.60
CA PHE A 445 -3.38 10.84 -0.28
C PHE A 445 -1.97 10.36 0.05
N PHE A 446 -1.23 9.99 -0.99
CA PHE A 446 0.12 9.48 -0.86
C PHE A 446 1.11 10.49 -1.46
N ASN A 447 2.10 10.88 -0.68
CA ASN A 447 3.16 11.74 -1.16
C ASN A 447 4.07 10.96 -2.13
N GLY A 448 4.50 11.62 -3.21
CA GLY A 448 5.35 10.99 -4.23
C GLY A 448 4.67 9.89 -5.08
N LEU A 449 3.39 9.57 -4.88
CA LEU A 449 2.66 8.63 -5.74
C LEU A 449 2.54 9.20 -7.15
N ILE A 450 3.11 8.49 -8.12
CA ILE A 450 3.12 8.89 -9.52
C ILE A 450 2.05 8.16 -10.32
N GLU A 451 1.95 6.84 -10.14
CA GLU A 451 1.15 5.97 -11.00
C GLU A 451 0.61 4.79 -10.22
N VAL A 452 -0.58 4.32 -10.59
CA VAL A 452 -1.23 3.15 -9.99
C VAL A 452 -1.56 2.15 -11.09
N PHE A 453 -0.89 1.01 -11.06
CA PHE A 453 -1.11 -0.07 -12.01
C PHE A 453 -2.10 -1.07 -11.43
N GLU A 454 -3.33 -1.08 -11.95
CA GLU A 454 -4.26 -2.17 -11.73
C GLU A 454 -3.84 -3.37 -12.59
N ARG A 455 -3.51 -4.50 -11.94
CA ARG A 455 -3.01 -5.69 -12.60
C ARG A 455 -4.09 -6.75 -12.74
N LYS A 456 -3.90 -7.68 -13.68
CA LYS A 456 -4.75 -8.89 -13.80
C LYS A 456 -4.79 -9.58 -12.44
N THR A 457 -5.98 -10.07 -12.06
CA THR A 457 -6.19 -10.75 -10.79
C THR A 457 -5.17 -11.87 -10.56
N LEU A 458 -4.77 -12.02 -9.31
CA LEU A 458 -3.94 -13.10 -8.84
C LEU A 458 -4.79 -14.35 -8.73
N GLN A 459 -4.26 -15.48 -9.22
CA GLN A 459 -4.91 -16.78 -9.15
C GLN A 459 -3.89 -17.84 -8.71
N ALA A 460 -4.37 -18.87 -8.02
CA ALA A 460 -3.59 -20.00 -7.59
C ALA A 460 -2.95 -20.77 -8.77
N ASN A 461 -3.69 -21.11 -9.82
CA ASN A 461 -3.25 -22.16 -10.77
C ASN A 461 -3.35 -21.77 -12.25
N VAL A 462 -2.49 -20.86 -12.72
CA VAL A 462 -2.27 -20.74 -14.17
C VAL A 462 -0.79 -20.89 -14.47
N HIS A 463 -0.46 -22.00 -15.13
CA HIS A 463 0.85 -22.28 -15.70
C HIS A 463 1.15 -21.20 -16.76
N PRO A 464 2.32 -20.54 -16.74
CA PRO A 464 2.61 -19.37 -17.57
C PRO A 464 2.60 -19.61 -19.10
N TRP A 465 2.44 -20.87 -19.53
CA TRP A 465 2.41 -21.28 -20.94
C TRP A 465 1.01 -21.47 -21.51
N LEU A 466 -0.05 -21.37 -20.70
CA LEU A 466 -1.40 -21.24 -21.20
C LEU A 466 -1.69 -19.76 -21.30
N GLY A 467 -1.40 -19.21 -22.49
CA GLY A 467 -1.76 -17.83 -22.82
C GLY A 467 -3.28 -17.64 -22.73
N GLU A 468 -3.66 -16.49 -22.19
CA GLU A 468 -4.89 -15.79 -22.56
C GLU A 468 -4.50 -14.47 -23.22
#